data_AF-A0A258WVR0-F1
#
_entry.id   AF-A0A258WVR0-F1
#
_cell.length_a   1.000
_cell.length_b   1.000
_cell.length_c   1.000
_cell.angle_alpha   90.00
_cell.angle_beta   90.00
_cell.angle_gamma   90.00
#
_symmetry.space_group_name_H-M   'P 1'
#
loop_
_entity.id
_entity.type
_entity.pdbx_description
1 polymer ?
#
loop_
_entity_poly.entity_id
_entity_poly.type
_entity_poly.pdbx_seq_one_letter_code
_entity_poly.pdbx_strand_id
1 'polypeptide(L)'
;MAEDDGIIIERSVSGRPHEGKVLAVIQPHVDDSTLFAGGTIAKLISEGYTGYLIRTTNDDAAGGGTDGDRVLNNERDNDKVAKVLGLKKVYNLGYRNHRMDEYNTQEIKGRLIFLFRLLKVDTIFSYDPWGHYEENPDHYVTAQAVEAARWMSGSVDYPEQLDTVKPYSVNERYYFARGPQLVNRIVDISKHIDKKIESNVVITTQGPGGNNGSRIRKRLAEQGKKLPILGDTDESADFNYVKHFVLDKDSLTQRGTPSDREVGKKYGLEWAEAYHYIGNPVSVLPDYIAKNAVPK
;
A
#
# COMPACT_ATOMS: atom_id res chain seq x y z
N MET A 1 -14.83 -23.90 19.87
CA MET A 1 -15.36 -23.44 18.57
C MET A 1 -15.29 -21.94 18.66
N ALA A 2 -14.30 -21.32 18.02
CA ALA A 2 -13.97 -19.91 18.23
C ALA A 2 -15.10 -19.05 17.67
N GLU A 3 -15.51 -18.07 18.47
CA GLU A 3 -16.49 -17.04 18.16
C GLU A 3 -16.02 -16.22 16.95
N ASP A 4 -16.98 -15.71 16.19
CA ASP A 4 -16.78 -14.91 14.98
C ASP A 4 -16.09 -13.58 15.35
N ASP A 5 -14.76 -13.51 15.26
CA ASP A 5 -13.87 -12.40 15.72
C ASP A 5 -14.11 -11.04 15.00
N GLY A 6 -15.21 -10.85 14.27
CA GLY A 6 -15.51 -9.61 13.55
C GLY A 6 -14.58 -9.33 12.36
N ILE A 7 -13.77 -10.32 11.96
CA ILE A 7 -12.84 -10.24 10.83
C ILE A 7 -13.59 -10.50 9.52
N ILE A 8 -13.47 -9.57 8.58
CA ILE A 8 -14.03 -9.73 7.23
C ILE A 8 -13.01 -10.36 6.30
N ILE A 9 -13.35 -11.49 5.69
CA ILE A 9 -12.58 -12.09 4.59
C ILE A 9 -13.09 -11.53 3.27
N GLU A 10 -12.29 -10.70 2.62
CA GLU A 10 -12.57 -10.13 1.31
C GLU A 10 -11.96 -11.00 0.21
N ARG A 11 -12.76 -11.35 -0.79
CA ARG A 11 -12.34 -12.17 -1.94
C ARG A 11 -12.51 -11.40 -3.24
N SER A 12 -11.81 -11.83 -4.29
CA SER A 12 -12.01 -11.28 -5.63
C SER A 12 -13.45 -11.48 -6.10
N VAL A 13 -14.04 -10.42 -6.63
CA VAL A 13 -15.37 -10.42 -7.23
C VAL A 13 -15.23 -10.34 -8.74
N SER A 14 -16.03 -11.13 -9.47
CA SER A 14 -16.04 -11.08 -10.94
C SER A 14 -16.66 -9.78 -11.45
N GLY A 15 -16.20 -9.31 -12.61
CA GLY A 15 -16.69 -8.09 -13.23
C GLY A 15 -15.88 -6.86 -12.80
N ARG A 16 -16.50 -5.68 -12.84
CA ARG A 16 -15.89 -4.40 -12.47
C ARG A 16 -16.75 -3.64 -11.47
N PRO A 17 -16.98 -4.19 -10.26
CA PRO A 17 -17.89 -3.61 -9.26
C PRO A 17 -17.45 -2.24 -8.72
N HIS A 18 -16.20 -1.86 -8.96
CA HIS A 18 -15.62 -0.59 -8.54
C HIS A 18 -15.39 0.37 -9.70
N GLU A 19 -15.99 0.11 -10.86
CA GLU A 19 -15.92 1.02 -12.01
C GLU A 19 -16.34 2.43 -11.62
N GLY A 20 -15.50 3.41 -11.97
CA GLY A 20 -15.71 4.82 -11.66
C GLY A 20 -15.23 5.25 -10.27
N LYS A 21 -14.86 4.32 -9.38
CA LYS A 21 -14.21 4.66 -8.10
C LYS A 21 -12.72 4.97 -8.30
N VAL A 22 -12.19 5.83 -7.44
CA VAL A 22 -10.79 6.26 -7.44
C VAL A 22 -10.05 5.76 -6.20
N LEU A 23 -8.90 5.14 -6.44
CA LEU A 23 -7.99 4.62 -5.42
C LEU A 23 -6.74 5.51 -5.35
N ALA A 24 -6.39 6.01 -4.18
CA ALA A 24 -5.08 6.59 -3.94
C ALA A 24 -4.22 5.60 -3.14
N VAL A 25 -3.06 5.24 -3.69
CA VAL A 25 -2.03 4.47 -3.03
C VAL A 25 -0.99 5.47 -2.54
N ILE A 26 -0.90 5.69 -1.22
CA ILE A 26 0.03 6.65 -0.64
C ILE A 26 1.17 5.89 0.04
N GLN A 27 2.39 6.12 -0.43
CA GLN A 27 3.58 5.49 0.11
C GLN A 27 4.68 6.50 0.46
N PRO A 28 5.34 6.34 1.62
CA PRO A 28 6.56 7.07 1.92
C PRO A 28 7.69 6.76 0.95
N HIS A 29 8.05 5.48 0.84
CA HIS A 29 9.14 4.98 0.01
C HIS A 29 8.62 4.14 -1.15
N VAL A 30 9.46 3.96 -2.17
CA VAL A 30 9.08 3.30 -3.44
C VAL A 30 8.54 1.85 -3.27
N ASP A 31 9.00 1.13 -2.25
CA ASP A 31 8.73 -0.29 -2.04
C ASP A 31 7.56 -0.57 -1.10
N ASP A 32 7.16 0.38 -0.26
CA ASP A 32 6.14 0.19 0.78
C ASP A 32 4.84 -0.41 0.22
N SER A 33 4.22 0.19 -0.80
CA SER A 33 2.95 -0.34 -1.32
C SER A 33 3.10 -1.74 -1.92
N THR A 34 4.26 -2.06 -2.51
CA THR A 34 4.52 -3.37 -3.11
C THR A 34 4.73 -4.45 -2.04
N LEU A 35 5.32 -4.10 -0.89
CA LEU A 35 5.58 -5.01 0.21
C LEU A 35 4.30 -5.33 0.98
N PHE A 36 3.46 -4.33 1.25
CA PHE A 36 2.33 -4.44 2.17
C PHE A 36 0.95 -4.56 1.49
N ALA A 37 0.81 -4.11 0.24
CA ALA A 37 -0.51 -4.02 -0.40
C ALA A 37 -0.56 -4.36 -1.90
N GLY A 38 0.55 -4.78 -2.52
CA GLY A 38 0.61 -4.98 -3.96
C GLY A 38 -0.42 -5.96 -4.50
N GLY A 39 -0.79 -6.98 -3.71
CA GLY A 39 -1.81 -7.96 -4.11
C GLY A 39 -3.21 -7.36 -4.11
N THR A 40 -3.59 -6.67 -3.03
CA THR A 40 -4.89 -6.03 -2.87
C THR A 40 -5.06 -4.86 -3.82
N ILE A 41 -4.01 -4.07 -4.06
CA ILE A 41 -4.03 -3.01 -5.07
C ILE A 41 -4.32 -3.62 -6.45
N ALA A 42 -3.59 -4.65 -6.86
CA ALA A 42 -3.82 -5.33 -8.13
C ALA A 42 -5.24 -5.91 -8.24
N LYS A 43 -5.78 -6.45 -7.13
CA LYS A 43 -7.19 -6.89 -7.04
C LYS A 43 -8.14 -5.74 -7.33
N LEU A 44 -8.06 -4.64 -6.60
CA LEU A 44 -8.99 -3.52 -6.72
C LEU A 44 -8.92 -2.85 -8.11
N ILE A 45 -7.73 -2.74 -8.69
CA ILE A 45 -7.56 -2.30 -10.09
C ILE A 45 -8.26 -3.27 -11.06
N SER A 46 -8.09 -4.58 -10.88
CA SER A 46 -8.79 -5.57 -11.72
C SER A 46 -10.32 -5.52 -11.59
N GLU A 47 -10.81 -5.03 -10.46
CA GLU A 47 -12.23 -4.85 -10.14
C GLU A 47 -12.79 -3.46 -10.56
N GLY A 48 -11.99 -2.65 -11.25
CA GLY A 48 -12.46 -1.43 -11.94
C GLY A 48 -12.06 -0.10 -11.31
N TYR A 49 -11.31 -0.10 -10.20
CA TYR A 49 -10.77 1.16 -9.66
C TYR A 49 -9.84 1.84 -10.66
N THR A 50 -9.92 3.17 -10.72
CA THR A 50 -8.82 3.99 -11.28
C THR A 50 -7.84 4.33 -10.17
N GLY A 51 -6.63 3.77 -10.21
CA GLY A 51 -5.61 4.00 -9.18
C GLY A 51 -4.62 5.10 -9.51
N TYR A 52 -4.15 5.79 -8.47
CA TYR A 52 -3.09 6.79 -8.52
C TYR A 52 -2.06 6.51 -7.42
N LEU A 53 -0.77 6.60 -7.76
CA LEU A 53 0.33 6.45 -6.81
C LEU A 53 0.77 7.83 -6.32
N ILE A 54 0.85 8.02 -5.01
CA ILE A 54 1.36 9.25 -4.39
C ILE A 54 2.55 8.84 -3.54
N ARG A 55 3.76 9.24 -3.95
CA ARG A 55 4.98 9.02 -3.17
C ARG A 55 5.33 10.28 -2.40
N THR A 56 5.45 10.19 -1.07
CA THR A 56 5.73 11.40 -0.27
C THR A 56 7.20 11.77 -0.33
N THR A 57 8.12 10.82 -0.17
CA THR A 57 9.56 11.11 -0.19
C THR A 57 10.16 11.01 -1.59
N ASN A 58 11.41 11.43 -1.74
CA ASN A 58 12.24 11.26 -2.94
C ASN A 58 13.27 10.13 -2.79
N ASP A 59 13.26 9.42 -1.65
CA ASP A 59 14.16 8.31 -1.35
C ASP A 59 15.68 8.68 -1.43
N ASP A 60 16.06 9.95 -1.20
CA ASP A 60 17.44 10.43 -1.37
C ASP A 60 18.48 9.77 -0.46
N ALA A 61 18.06 9.09 0.61
CA ALA A 61 18.92 8.31 1.51
C ALA A 61 18.95 6.79 1.22
N ALA A 62 18.31 6.31 0.15
CA ALA A 62 18.20 4.88 -0.18
C ALA A 62 18.81 4.54 -1.55
N GLY A 63 19.65 3.50 -1.58
CA GLY A 63 20.31 3.00 -2.78
C GLY A 63 21.77 3.44 -2.95
N GLY A 64 22.39 3.02 -4.06
CA GLY A 64 23.79 3.32 -4.39
C GLY A 64 23.96 4.61 -5.18
N GLY A 65 25.20 5.09 -5.28
CA GLY A 65 25.57 6.28 -6.07
C GLY A 65 25.56 7.58 -5.27
N THR A 66 25.42 8.70 -5.98
CA THR A 66 25.23 10.04 -5.40
C THR A 66 23.77 10.27 -4.99
N ASP A 67 23.50 11.34 -4.24
CA ASP A 67 22.12 11.69 -3.86
C ASP A 67 21.23 11.92 -5.09
N GLY A 68 21.78 12.54 -6.15
CA GLY A 68 21.06 12.72 -7.41
C GLY A 68 20.75 11.40 -8.12
N ASP A 69 21.67 10.42 -8.07
CA ASP A 69 21.44 9.09 -8.63
C ASP A 69 20.31 8.36 -7.86
N ARG A 70 20.33 8.44 -6.53
CA ARG A 70 19.29 7.82 -5.68
C ARG A 70 17.91 8.37 -5.99
N VAL A 71 17.75 9.69 -6.04
CA VAL A 71 16.47 10.33 -6.37
C VAL A 71 15.96 9.90 -7.75
N LEU A 72 16.81 9.98 -8.77
CA LEU A 72 16.44 9.63 -10.15
C LEU A 72 16.08 8.15 -10.29
N ASN A 73 16.87 7.26 -9.69
CA ASN A 73 16.65 5.83 -9.81
C ASN A 73 15.41 5.37 -9.05
N ASN A 74 15.16 5.90 -7.85
CA ASN A 74 13.95 5.62 -7.12
C ASN A 74 12.70 6.18 -7.82
N GLU A 75 12.76 7.37 -8.43
CA GLU A 75 11.66 7.89 -9.26
C GLU A 75 11.34 6.95 -10.44
N ARG A 76 12.37 6.45 -11.14
CA ARG A 76 12.20 5.48 -12.23
C ARG A 76 11.62 4.16 -11.75
N ASP A 77 12.05 3.67 -10.59
CA ASP A 77 11.51 2.45 -10.02
C ASP A 77 10.05 2.63 -9.60
N ASN A 78 9.69 3.81 -9.04
CA ASN A 78 8.31 4.16 -8.67
C ASN A 78 7.37 4.18 -9.90
N ASP A 79 7.84 4.71 -11.03
CA ASP A 79 7.08 4.68 -12.29
C ASP A 79 6.88 3.26 -12.81
N LYS A 80 7.89 2.38 -12.67
CA LYS A 80 7.73 0.96 -13.02
C LYS A 80 6.73 0.27 -12.11
N VAL A 81 6.75 0.54 -10.80
CA VAL A 81 5.76 0.01 -9.84
C VAL A 81 4.34 0.40 -10.26
N ALA A 82 4.11 1.69 -10.54
CA ALA A 82 2.82 2.17 -11.00
C ALA A 82 2.36 1.46 -12.28
N LYS A 83 3.26 1.30 -13.26
CA LYS A 83 2.98 0.57 -14.50
C LYS A 83 2.63 -0.90 -14.24
N VAL A 84 3.40 -1.59 -13.40
CA VAL A 84 3.16 -2.99 -13.07
C VAL A 84 1.81 -3.14 -12.39
N LEU A 85 1.48 -2.31 -11.42
CA LEU A 85 0.21 -2.37 -10.68
C LEU A 85 -1.00 -1.82 -11.46
N GLY A 86 -0.79 -1.25 -12.65
CA GLY A 86 -1.87 -0.67 -13.48
C GLY A 86 -2.39 0.67 -12.96
N LEU A 87 -1.58 1.40 -12.20
CA LEU A 87 -1.90 2.73 -11.69
C LEU A 87 -1.77 3.77 -12.82
N LYS A 88 -2.76 4.65 -12.93
CA LYS A 88 -2.93 5.57 -14.05
C LYS A 88 -1.87 6.67 -14.08
N LYS A 89 -1.46 7.17 -12.91
CA LYS A 89 -0.49 8.26 -12.80
C LYS A 89 0.18 8.27 -11.42
N VAL A 90 1.42 8.75 -11.41
CA VAL A 90 2.25 9.00 -10.24
C VAL A 90 2.24 10.48 -9.88
N TYR A 91 2.21 10.78 -8.58
CA TYR A 91 2.44 12.09 -7.98
C TYR A 91 3.57 11.98 -6.96
N ASN A 92 4.75 12.50 -7.29
CA ASN A 92 5.88 12.58 -6.37
C ASN A 92 5.81 13.90 -5.59
N LEU A 93 5.73 13.85 -4.26
CA LEU A 93 5.70 15.06 -3.42
C LEU A 93 7.11 15.60 -3.13
N GLY A 94 8.12 14.73 -3.15
CA GLY A 94 9.53 15.10 -3.18
C GLY A 94 10.13 15.52 -1.83
N TYR A 95 9.51 15.16 -0.71
CA TYR A 95 10.11 15.36 0.61
C TYR A 95 11.37 14.51 0.76
N ARG A 96 12.29 14.91 1.65
CA ARG A 96 13.53 14.16 1.85
C ARG A 96 13.33 12.93 2.70
N ASN A 97 14.04 11.86 2.36
CA ASN A 97 14.01 10.60 3.09
C ASN A 97 14.58 10.79 4.52
N HIS A 98 13.91 10.19 5.50
CA HIS A 98 14.11 10.30 6.94
C HIS A 98 14.02 11.71 7.53
N ARG A 99 13.31 12.62 6.84
CA ARG A 99 13.17 14.02 7.28
C ARG A 99 11.74 14.52 7.26
N MET A 100 10.74 13.64 7.12
CA MET A 100 9.34 14.08 7.04
C MET A 100 8.87 14.91 8.25
N ASP A 101 9.46 14.70 9.42
CA ASP A 101 9.19 15.45 10.65
C ASP A 101 9.79 16.86 10.70
N GLU A 102 10.59 17.25 9.71
CA GLU A 102 11.07 18.63 9.54
C GLU A 102 10.04 19.54 8.85
N TYR A 103 9.11 18.95 8.09
CA TYR A 103 8.15 19.69 7.28
C TYR A 103 6.90 20.05 8.09
N ASN A 104 6.32 21.19 7.74
CA ASN A 104 5.07 21.61 8.36
C ASN A 104 3.94 20.66 7.94
N THR A 105 3.33 19.96 8.90
CA THR A 105 2.20 19.05 8.64
C THR A 105 1.04 19.71 7.91
N GLN A 106 0.81 21.02 8.07
CA GLN A 106 -0.23 21.74 7.33
C GLN A 106 0.03 21.78 5.82
N GLU A 107 1.30 21.84 5.41
CA GLU A 107 1.70 21.84 3.99
C GLU A 107 1.50 20.46 3.37
N ILE A 108 1.95 19.39 4.06
CA ILE A 108 1.74 18.00 3.63
C ILE A 108 0.23 17.73 3.47
N LYS A 109 -0.57 18.08 4.48
CA LYS A 109 -2.03 17.94 4.43
C LYS A 109 -2.63 18.76 3.29
N GLY A 110 -2.20 20.00 3.08
CA GLY A 110 -2.71 20.85 2.02
C GLY A 110 -2.53 20.22 0.63
N ARG A 111 -1.36 19.63 0.37
CA ARG A 111 -1.08 18.91 -0.90
C ARG A 111 -1.92 17.65 -1.04
N LEU A 112 -2.06 16.86 0.02
CA LEU A 112 -2.88 15.65 0.01
C LEU A 112 -4.37 15.98 -0.17
N ILE A 113 -4.90 16.97 0.55
CA ILE A 113 -6.29 17.45 0.43
C ILE A 113 -6.57 17.89 -0.99
N PHE A 114 -5.68 18.67 -1.60
CA PHE A 114 -5.82 19.11 -2.98
C PHE A 114 -5.92 17.91 -3.93
N LEU A 115 -5.05 16.91 -3.79
CA LEU A 115 -5.09 15.70 -4.61
C LEU A 115 -6.36 14.88 -4.36
N PHE A 116 -6.79 14.71 -3.11
CA PHE A 116 -8.01 13.97 -2.76
C PHE A 116 -9.25 14.60 -3.39
N ARG A 117 -9.35 15.93 -3.37
CA ARG A 117 -10.44 16.69 -4.00
C ARG A 117 -10.36 16.69 -5.52
N LEU A 118 -9.17 16.93 -6.08
CA LEU A 118 -8.92 16.96 -7.53
C LEU A 118 -9.26 15.63 -8.19
N LEU A 119 -8.77 14.54 -7.58
CA LEU A 119 -8.93 13.19 -8.10
C LEU A 119 -10.25 12.54 -7.68
N LYS A 120 -10.97 13.13 -6.71
CA LYS A 120 -12.19 12.57 -6.10
C LYS A 120 -11.93 11.18 -5.52
N VAL A 121 -10.94 11.08 -4.64
CA VAL A 121 -10.47 9.81 -4.07
C VAL A 121 -11.55 9.19 -3.18
N ASP A 122 -11.96 7.95 -3.48
CA ASP A 122 -12.94 7.20 -2.69
C ASP A 122 -12.29 6.33 -1.62
N THR A 123 -11.12 5.78 -1.95
CA THR A 123 -10.41 4.79 -1.13
C THR A 123 -8.93 5.12 -1.04
N ILE A 124 -8.33 4.97 0.15
CA ILE A 124 -6.89 5.13 0.36
C ILE A 124 -6.22 3.83 0.83
N PHE A 125 -4.98 3.61 0.39
CA PHE A 125 -3.99 2.76 1.03
C PHE A 125 -2.90 3.61 1.65
N SER A 126 -2.55 3.34 2.91
CA SER A 126 -1.42 3.99 3.58
C SER A 126 -0.95 3.16 4.78
N TYR A 127 0.15 3.61 5.40
CA TYR A 127 0.50 3.15 6.73
C TYR A 127 -0.60 3.51 7.74
N ASP A 128 -0.72 2.70 8.80
CA ASP A 128 -1.65 2.97 9.90
C ASP A 128 -1.19 4.20 10.71
N PRO A 129 -2.01 5.26 10.83
CA PRO A 129 -1.66 6.47 11.59
C PRO A 129 -1.45 6.21 13.08
N TRP A 130 -1.87 5.05 13.58
CA TRP A 130 -1.67 4.60 14.96
C TRP A 130 -0.80 3.33 15.04
N GLY A 131 0.02 3.05 14.03
CA GLY A 131 0.94 1.92 14.03
C GLY A 131 1.87 1.93 15.25
N HIS A 132 1.78 0.91 16.09
CA HIS A 132 2.64 0.79 17.27
C HIS A 132 4.06 0.41 16.87
N TYR A 133 5.06 1.02 17.53
CA TYR A 133 6.48 0.78 17.31
C TYR A 133 6.98 1.04 15.87
N GLU A 134 6.26 1.86 15.10
CA GLU A 134 6.79 2.36 13.84
C GLU A 134 7.97 3.30 14.13
N GLU A 135 9.15 2.90 13.67
CA GLU A 135 10.42 3.57 13.95
C GLU A 135 10.80 4.59 12.86
N ASN A 136 10.19 4.50 11.67
CA ASN A 136 10.52 5.38 10.56
C ASN A 136 9.64 6.65 10.58
N PRO A 137 10.23 7.86 10.74
CA PRO A 137 9.50 9.13 10.70
C PRO A 137 8.68 9.32 9.43
N ASP A 138 9.18 8.84 8.31
CA ASP A 138 8.50 9.03 7.04
C ASP A 138 7.20 8.25 6.97
N HIS A 139 7.10 7.12 7.69
CA HIS A 139 5.88 6.34 7.79
C HIS A 139 4.88 7.02 8.70
N TYR A 140 5.22 7.29 9.97
CA TYR A 140 4.22 7.79 10.92
C TYR A 140 3.78 9.23 10.60
N VAL A 141 4.67 10.10 10.09
CA VAL A 141 4.28 11.46 9.67
C VAL A 141 3.37 11.40 8.45
N THR A 142 3.72 10.59 7.44
CA THR A 142 2.86 10.40 6.26
C THR A 142 1.50 9.86 6.65
N ALA A 143 1.45 8.81 7.47
CA ALA A 143 0.20 8.16 7.87
C ALA A 143 -0.74 9.13 8.60
N GLN A 144 -0.21 9.88 9.57
CA GLN A 144 -0.98 10.88 10.32
C GLN A 144 -1.45 12.03 9.42
N ALA A 145 -0.60 12.52 8.51
CA ALA A 145 -0.98 13.54 7.55
C ALA A 145 -2.05 13.06 6.58
N VAL A 146 -1.97 11.81 6.09
CA VAL A 146 -2.98 11.19 5.24
C VAL A 146 -4.33 11.10 5.95
N GLU A 147 -4.36 10.65 7.20
CA GLU A 147 -5.62 10.53 7.93
C GLU A 147 -6.26 11.89 8.23
N ALA A 148 -5.46 12.88 8.63
CA ALA A 148 -5.95 14.23 8.83
C ALA A 148 -6.41 14.88 7.51
N ALA A 149 -5.65 14.73 6.43
CA ALA A 149 -6.01 15.22 5.10
C ALA A 149 -7.32 14.58 4.62
N ARG A 150 -7.50 13.27 4.85
CA ARG A 150 -8.74 12.59 4.56
C ARG A 150 -9.90 13.28 5.27
N TRP A 151 -9.82 13.42 6.59
CA TRP A 151 -10.90 14.00 7.40
C TRP A 151 -11.30 15.39 6.91
N MET A 152 -10.32 16.23 6.58
CA MET A 152 -10.52 17.62 6.16
C MET A 152 -10.91 17.76 4.67
N SER A 153 -10.65 16.75 3.82
CA SER A 153 -10.92 16.84 2.37
C SER A 153 -12.40 17.05 2.02
N GLY A 154 -13.30 16.56 2.87
CA GLY A 154 -14.76 16.67 2.73
C GLY A 154 -15.38 17.95 3.26
N SER A 155 -14.61 18.83 3.90
CA SER A 155 -15.09 20.07 4.53
C SER A 155 -14.68 21.32 3.73
N VAL A 156 -14.98 22.50 4.28
CA VAL A 156 -14.53 23.81 3.77
C VAL A 156 -13.13 24.22 4.27
N ASP A 157 -12.37 23.30 4.90
CA ASP A 157 -10.98 23.53 5.27
C ASP A 157 -10.11 23.83 4.03
N TYR A 158 -9.00 24.56 4.21
CA TYR A 158 -8.15 25.04 3.12
C TYR A 158 -8.95 25.85 2.07
N PRO A 159 -9.55 26.99 2.48
CA PRO A 159 -10.45 27.77 1.64
C PRO A 159 -9.80 28.27 0.34
N GLU A 160 -8.48 28.50 0.37
CA GLU A 160 -7.70 28.90 -0.81
C GLU A 160 -7.74 27.87 -1.94
N GLN A 161 -8.11 26.61 -1.66
CA GLN A 161 -8.26 25.57 -2.67
C GLN A 161 -9.67 25.52 -3.27
N LEU A 162 -10.68 26.09 -2.60
CA LEU A 162 -12.10 25.90 -2.95
C LEU A 162 -12.49 26.61 -4.25
N ASP A 163 -11.70 27.60 -4.67
CA ASP A 163 -11.84 28.25 -5.98
C ASP A 163 -11.44 27.32 -7.15
N THR A 164 -10.69 26.25 -6.87
CA THR A 164 -10.16 25.30 -7.88
C THR A 164 -10.76 23.91 -7.75
N VAL A 165 -10.92 23.39 -6.53
CA VAL A 165 -11.41 22.04 -6.26
C VAL A 165 -12.51 22.05 -5.20
N LYS A 166 -13.54 21.21 -5.40
CA LYS A 166 -14.66 21.09 -4.46
C LYS A 166 -14.33 20.12 -3.34
N PRO A 167 -14.92 20.27 -2.14
CA PRO A 167 -14.81 19.27 -1.09
C PRO A 167 -15.23 17.88 -1.59
N TYR A 168 -14.48 16.85 -1.20
CA TYR A 168 -14.75 15.47 -1.54
C TYR A 168 -14.31 14.58 -0.38
N SER A 169 -15.21 13.73 0.11
CA SER A 169 -14.91 12.84 1.24
C SER A 169 -14.40 11.50 0.74
N VAL A 170 -13.20 11.11 1.16
CA VAL A 170 -12.73 9.74 1.03
C VAL A 170 -13.47 8.89 2.06
N ASN A 171 -13.94 7.70 1.72
CA ASN A 171 -14.85 6.94 2.58
C ASN A 171 -14.27 5.61 3.07
N GLU A 172 -13.28 5.07 2.37
CA GLU A 172 -12.69 3.77 2.68
C GLU A 172 -11.18 3.89 2.86
N ARG A 173 -10.64 3.19 3.86
CA ARG A 173 -9.20 3.17 4.15
C ARG A 173 -8.73 1.76 4.43
N TYR A 174 -7.64 1.37 3.79
CA TYR A 174 -6.88 0.17 4.08
C TYR A 174 -5.54 0.61 4.67
N TYR A 175 -5.37 0.37 5.96
CA TYR A 175 -4.11 0.65 6.63
C TYR A 175 -3.31 -0.63 6.86
N PHE A 176 -2.00 -0.55 6.67
CA PHE A 176 -1.04 -1.60 7.01
C PHE A 176 0.04 -1.07 7.97
N ALA A 177 0.70 -1.94 8.72
CA ALA A 177 1.79 -1.57 9.62
C ALA A 177 2.84 -2.67 9.72
N ARG A 178 4.06 -2.30 10.17
CA ARG A 178 5.13 -3.26 10.50
C ARG A 178 4.93 -3.87 11.89
N GLY A 179 4.47 -3.09 12.86
CA GLY A 179 4.23 -3.54 14.23
C GLY A 179 2.89 -4.26 14.45
N PRO A 180 2.55 -4.57 15.71
CA PRO A 180 1.21 -5.05 16.07
C PRO A 180 0.14 -4.09 15.53
N GLN A 181 -0.81 -4.65 14.79
CA GLN A 181 -1.87 -3.90 14.14
C GLN A 181 -3.24 -4.46 14.53
N LEU A 182 -4.23 -3.57 14.67
CA LEU A 182 -5.62 -3.99 14.68
C LEU A 182 -5.98 -4.54 13.29
N VAL A 183 -6.28 -5.83 13.19
CA VAL A 183 -6.68 -6.45 11.92
C VAL A 183 -8.15 -6.78 11.97
N ASN A 184 -8.93 -6.18 11.06
CA ASN A 184 -10.36 -6.46 10.91
C ASN A 184 -10.75 -6.84 9.47
N ARG A 185 -9.79 -6.85 8.53
CA ARG A 185 -9.99 -7.26 7.15
C ARG A 185 -8.81 -8.08 6.64
N ILE A 186 -9.12 -9.22 6.04
CA ILE A 186 -8.18 -10.12 5.38
C ILE A 186 -8.57 -10.19 3.92
N VAL A 187 -7.66 -9.82 3.03
CA VAL A 187 -7.92 -9.84 1.58
C VAL A 187 -7.21 -11.04 0.96
N ASP A 188 -7.98 -11.88 0.27
CA ASP A 188 -7.44 -12.96 -0.56
C ASP A 188 -6.76 -12.39 -1.80
N ILE A 189 -5.44 -12.54 -1.86
CA ILE A 189 -4.59 -12.09 -2.97
C ILE A 189 -4.06 -13.26 -3.78
N SER A 190 -4.57 -14.49 -3.59
CA SER A 190 -4.04 -15.69 -4.23
C SER A 190 -4.05 -15.59 -5.76
N LYS A 191 -5.04 -14.90 -6.34
CA LYS A 191 -5.14 -14.65 -7.80
C LYS A 191 -4.25 -13.51 -8.30
N HIS A 192 -3.69 -12.72 -7.39
CA HIS A 192 -2.96 -11.48 -7.69
C HIS A 192 -1.53 -11.48 -7.13
N ILE A 193 -1.09 -12.60 -6.54
CA ILE A 193 0.23 -12.74 -5.92
C ILE A 193 1.36 -12.49 -6.92
N ASP A 194 1.22 -12.96 -8.16
CA ASP A 194 2.24 -12.75 -9.20
C ASP A 194 2.41 -11.26 -9.50
N LYS A 195 1.33 -10.48 -9.44
CA LYS A 195 1.37 -9.02 -9.62
C LYS A 195 2.07 -8.29 -8.49
N LYS A 196 1.85 -8.75 -7.25
CA LYS A 196 2.60 -8.29 -6.07
C LYS A 196 4.10 -8.57 -6.24
N ILE A 197 4.44 -9.78 -6.66
CA ILE A 197 5.84 -10.19 -6.88
C ILE A 197 6.49 -9.34 -7.96
N GLU A 198 5.86 -9.21 -9.13
CA GLU A 198 6.33 -8.36 -10.24
C GLU A 198 6.60 -6.93 -9.77
N SER A 199 5.72 -6.37 -8.94
CA SER A 199 5.87 -4.99 -8.45
C SER A 199 7.08 -4.81 -7.53
N ASN A 200 7.49 -5.84 -6.78
CA ASN A 200 8.71 -5.82 -5.98
C ASN A 200 9.97 -6.05 -6.84
N VAL A 201 9.88 -6.88 -7.88
CA VAL A 201 11.02 -7.21 -8.77
C VAL A 201 11.47 -5.99 -9.58
N VAL A 202 10.57 -5.08 -9.93
CA VAL A 202 10.95 -3.88 -10.71
C VAL A 202 11.72 -2.83 -9.90
N ILE A 203 11.74 -2.95 -8.57
CA ILE A 203 12.45 -2.05 -7.67
C ILE A 203 13.87 -2.55 -7.50
N THR A 204 14.82 -1.92 -8.17
CA THR A 204 16.23 -2.35 -8.21
C THR A 204 17.15 -1.47 -7.38
N THR A 205 16.65 -0.30 -6.96
CA THR A 205 17.41 0.73 -6.26
C THR A 205 17.47 0.50 -4.76
N GLN A 206 16.38 0.04 -4.16
CA GLN A 206 16.24 -0.19 -2.72
C GLN A 206 15.29 -1.35 -2.42
N GLY A 207 15.02 -1.57 -1.13
CA GLY A 207 14.12 -2.62 -0.66
C GLY A 207 14.70 -4.02 -0.83
N PRO A 208 13.94 -5.04 -0.38
CA PRO A 208 14.39 -6.43 -0.42
C PRO A 208 14.19 -7.07 -1.80
N GLY A 209 13.41 -6.49 -2.71
CA GLY A 209 13.09 -7.07 -4.02
C GLY A 209 14.22 -6.96 -5.06
N GLY A 210 13.85 -6.55 -6.27
CA GLY A 210 14.81 -6.29 -7.34
C GLY A 210 15.63 -7.50 -7.76
N ASN A 211 16.93 -7.26 -7.93
CA ASN A 211 17.88 -8.22 -8.49
C ASN A 211 18.52 -9.12 -7.41
N ASN A 212 17.93 -9.24 -6.22
CA ASN A 212 18.54 -9.96 -5.11
C ASN A 212 18.60 -11.47 -5.34
N GLY A 213 17.59 -12.05 -6.01
CA GLY A 213 17.59 -13.47 -6.34
C GLY A 213 18.72 -13.83 -7.30
N SER A 214 18.87 -13.06 -8.37
CA SER A 214 19.94 -13.24 -9.37
C SER A 214 21.33 -12.97 -8.79
N ARG A 215 21.48 -12.00 -7.89
CA ARG A 215 22.74 -11.78 -7.12
C ARG A 215 23.09 -13.00 -6.25
N ILE A 216 22.13 -13.55 -5.51
CA ILE A 216 22.35 -14.75 -4.68
C ILE A 216 22.71 -15.94 -5.55
N ARG A 217 21.99 -16.15 -6.66
CA ARG A 217 22.26 -17.23 -7.62
C ARG A 217 23.69 -17.16 -8.16
N LYS A 218 24.14 -15.99 -8.62
CA LYS A 218 25.51 -15.78 -9.13
C LYS A 218 26.57 -16.08 -8.07
N ARG A 219 26.40 -15.54 -6.85
CA ARG A 219 27.30 -15.78 -5.72
C ARG A 219 27.39 -17.27 -5.33
N LEU A 220 26.28 -18.01 -5.38
CA LEU A 220 26.31 -19.45 -5.12
C LEU A 220 27.02 -20.21 -6.24
N ALA A 221 26.81 -19.83 -7.50
CA ALA A 221 27.46 -20.46 -8.64
C ALA A 221 28.99 -20.31 -8.58
N GLU A 222 29.49 -19.14 -8.17
CA GLU A 222 30.93 -18.91 -7.90
C GLU A 222 31.51 -19.86 -6.84
N GLN A 223 30.66 -20.38 -5.94
CA GLN A 223 31.04 -21.36 -4.92
C GLN A 223 30.79 -22.82 -5.35
N GLY A 224 30.43 -23.06 -6.62
CA GLY A 224 30.02 -24.39 -7.09
C GLY A 224 28.71 -24.90 -6.49
N LYS A 225 27.87 -23.99 -5.96
CA LYS A 225 26.59 -24.28 -5.32
C LYS A 225 25.42 -23.77 -6.16
N LYS A 226 24.23 -24.31 -5.91
CA LYS A 226 22.97 -23.78 -6.43
C LYS A 226 21.87 -23.87 -5.39
N LEU A 227 20.88 -23.00 -5.51
CA LEU A 227 19.67 -23.04 -4.69
C LEU A 227 18.47 -23.27 -5.63
N PRO A 228 17.98 -24.53 -5.78
CA PRO A 228 16.99 -24.87 -6.80
C PRO A 228 15.69 -24.06 -6.75
N ILE A 229 15.29 -23.60 -5.56
CA ILE A 229 14.08 -22.77 -5.39
C ILE A 229 14.18 -21.41 -6.12
N LEU A 230 15.37 -20.94 -6.47
CA LEU A 230 15.55 -19.75 -7.30
C LEU A 230 15.35 -20.01 -8.80
N GLY A 231 15.33 -21.27 -9.26
CA GLY A 231 15.28 -21.58 -10.68
C GLY A 231 16.60 -21.34 -11.41
N ASP A 232 16.53 -21.30 -12.73
CA ASP A 232 17.70 -21.43 -13.61
C ASP A 232 18.09 -20.14 -14.35
N THR A 233 17.22 -19.13 -14.40
CA THR A 233 17.49 -17.79 -15.00
C THR A 233 17.50 -16.68 -13.96
N ASP A 234 18.05 -15.51 -14.30
CA ASP A 234 18.05 -14.36 -13.40
C ASP A 234 16.61 -13.87 -13.13
N GLU A 235 15.75 -13.87 -14.14
CA GLU A 235 14.33 -13.49 -14.00
C GLU A 235 13.58 -14.45 -13.06
N SER A 236 13.78 -15.76 -13.22
CA SER A 236 13.18 -16.75 -12.32
C SER A 236 13.73 -16.61 -10.90
N ALA A 237 15.00 -16.24 -10.75
CA ALA A 237 15.64 -16.08 -9.45
C ALA A 237 15.06 -14.89 -8.69
N ASP A 238 14.90 -13.74 -9.35
CA ASP A 238 14.35 -12.53 -8.75
C ASP A 238 12.88 -12.71 -8.37
N PHE A 239 12.07 -13.29 -9.27
CA PHE A 239 10.67 -13.63 -8.98
C PHE A 239 10.53 -14.60 -7.80
N ASN A 240 11.26 -15.72 -7.83
CA ASN A 240 11.18 -16.74 -6.80
C ASN A 240 11.77 -16.28 -5.47
N TYR A 241 12.78 -15.42 -5.50
CA TYR A 241 13.35 -14.83 -4.29
C TYR A 241 12.30 -13.99 -3.56
N VAL A 242 11.61 -13.10 -4.27
CA VAL A 242 10.52 -12.30 -3.70
C VAL A 242 9.40 -13.21 -3.18
N LYS A 243 8.93 -14.16 -4.00
CA LYS A 243 7.84 -15.08 -3.63
C LYS A 243 8.14 -15.89 -2.38
N HIS A 244 9.31 -16.50 -2.30
CA HIS A 244 9.60 -17.50 -1.29
C HIS A 244 10.31 -16.96 -0.05
N PHE A 245 11.00 -15.83 -0.15
CA PHE A 245 11.75 -15.26 0.97
C PHE A 245 11.12 -13.95 1.43
N VAL A 246 11.02 -12.95 0.55
CA VAL A 246 10.51 -11.61 0.94
C VAL A 246 9.07 -11.66 1.43
N LEU A 247 8.18 -12.38 0.73
CA LEU A 247 6.74 -12.45 1.05
C LEU A 247 6.37 -13.65 1.94
N ASP A 248 7.33 -14.55 2.20
CA ASP A 248 7.10 -15.79 2.98
C ASP A 248 8.18 -16.01 4.03
N LYS A 249 9.21 -16.82 3.72
CA LYS A 249 10.10 -17.43 4.73
C LYS A 249 10.90 -16.45 5.58
N ASP A 250 11.21 -15.29 5.02
CA ASP A 250 12.01 -14.25 5.67
C ASP A 250 11.24 -12.95 5.80
N SER A 251 9.90 -12.99 5.65
CA SER A 251 9.04 -11.82 5.68
C SER A 251 9.22 -10.96 6.92
N LEU A 252 9.35 -11.58 8.09
CA LEU A 252 9.51 -10.82 9.34
C LEU A 252 10.82 -10.02 9.34
N THR A 253 11.91 -10.59 8.84
CA THR A 253 13.21 -9.92 8.72
C THR A 253 13.18 -8.84 7.62
N GLN A 254 12.58 -9.14 6.47
CA GLN A 254 12.63 -8.29 5.28
C GLN A 254 11.61 -7.13 5.33
N ARG A 255 10.45 -7.35 5.98
CA ARG A 255 9.30 -6.43 5.96
C ARG A 255 8.85 -5.99 7.34
N GLY A 256 9.33 -6.63 8.42
CA GLY A 256 8.82 -6.41 9.77
C GLY A 256 7.44 -7.02 10.04
N THR A 257 6.80 -7.67 9.07
CA THR A 257 5.42 -8.19 9.17
C THR A 257 5.37 -9.71 8.88
N PRO A 258 4.35 -10.45 9.36
CA PRO A 258 4.21 -11.89 9.09
C PRO A 258 4.14 -12.23 7.59
N SER A 259 4.42 -13.50 7.25
CA SER A 259 4.29 -14.03 5.89
C SER A 259 2.86 -13.86 5.35
N ASP A 260 2.72 -13.43 4.09
CA ASP A 260 1.41 -13.34 3.43
C ASP A 260 0.76 -14.73 3.27
N ARG A 261 1.59 -15.77 3.12
CA ARG A 261 1.15 -17.16 3.04
C ARG A 261 0.71 -17.69 4.39
N GLU A 262 1.40 -17.32 5.47
CA GLU A 262 0.98 -17.68 6.84
C GLU A 262 -0.29 -16.96 7.25
N VAL A 263 -0.44 -15.67 6.90
CA VAL A 263 -1.69 -14.92 7.08
C VAL A 263 -2.81 -15.63 6.33
N GLY A 264 -2.62 -15.95 5.05
CA GLY A 264 -3.63 -16.65 4.24
C GLY A 264 -4.03 -17.99 4.85
N LYS A 265 -3.06 -18.81 5.26
CA LYS A 265 -3.30 -20.14 5.84
C LYS A 265 -4.21 -20.09 7.07
N LYS A 266 -4.11 -19.06 7.91
CA LYS A 266 -4.99 -18.88 9.09
C LYS A 266 -6.47 -18.80 8.72
N TYR A 267 -6.79 -18.35 7.51
CA TYR A 267 -8.15 -18.12 7.01
C TYR A 267 -8.53 -19.02 5.82
N GLY A 268 -7.77 -20.10 5.57
CA GLY A 268 -8.03 -21.02 4.47
C GLY A 268 -7.77 -20.44 3.08
N LEU A 269 -6.82 -19.51 2.96
CA LEU A 269 -6.36 -18.87 1.73
C LEU A 269 -4.92 -19.29 1.42
N GLU A 270 -4.51 -19.27 0.14
CA GLU A 270 -3.10 -19.52 -0.18
C GLU A 270 -2.21 -18.32 0.17
N TRP A 271 -2.69 -17.12 -0.17
CA TRP A 271 -2.02 -15.85 0.10
C TRP A 271 -3.04 -14.81 0.54
N ALA A 272 -2.73 -14.05 1.59
CA ALA A 272 -3.57 -12.96 2.03
C ALA A 272 -2.78 -11.78 2.60
N GLU A 273 -3.34 -10.60 2.45
CA GLU A 273 -2.89 -9.37 3.11
C GLU A 273 -3.88 -9.00 4.22
N ALA A 274 -3.36 -8.44 5.31
CA ALA A 274 -4.13 -8.07 6.49
C ALA A 274 -4.16 -6.55 6.66
N TYR A 275 -5.33 -6.02 7.02
CA TYR A 275 -5.52 -4.58 7.15
C TYR A 275 -6.32 -4.22 8.41
N HIS A 276 -5.98 -3.06 8.94
CA HIS A 276 -6.94 -2.22 9.65
C HIS A 276 -7.76 -1.47 8.59
N TYR A 277 -8.98 -1.94 8.34
CA TYR A 277 -9.90 -1.33 7.41
C TYR A 277 -10.91 -0.44 8.13
N ILE A 278 -11.13 0.76 7.60
CA ILE A 278 -12.20 1.65 8.05
C ILE A 278 -13.03 2.06 6.82
N GLY A 279 -14.29 1.65 6.80
CA GLY A 279 -15.28 2.04 5.79
C GLY A 279 -16.37 2.96 6.37
N ASN A 280 -17.37 3.27 5.55
CA ASN A 280 -18.51 4.05 6.01
C ASN A 280 -19.33 3.25 7.05
N PRO A 281 -19.61 3.82 8.24
CA PRO A 281 -20.54 3.19 9.17
C PRO A 281 -21.93 3.13 8.51
N VAL A 282 -22.55 1.96 8.53
CA VAL A 282 -23.94 1.80 8.12
C VAL A 282 -24.81 2.28 9.27
N SER A 283 -25.54 3.38 9.05
CA SER A 283 -26.45 3.91 10.06
C SER A 283 -27.61 2.94 10.26
N VAL A 284 -27.84 2.53 11.50
CA VAL A 284 -29.04 1.74 11.90
C VAL A 284 -30.28 2.62 12.08
N LEU A 285 -30.11 3.95 12.02
CA LEU A 285 -31.18 4.90 12.28
C LEU A 285 -32.35 4.77 11.29
N PRO A 286 -32.17 4.59 9.97
CA PRO A 286 -33.28 4.41 9.04
C PRO A 286 -34.15 3.20 9.39
N ASP A 287 -33.53 2.06 9.71
CA ASP A 287 -34.25 0.84 10.11
C ASP A 287 -34.98 1.03 11.45
N TYR A 288 -34.33 1.71 12.40
CA TYR A 288 -34.93 2.03 13.68
C TYR A 288 -36.14 2.96 13.52
N ILE A 289 -36.02 4.01 12.70
CA ILE A 289 -37.13 4.93 12.40
C ILE A 289 -38.27 4.17 11.73
N ALA A 290 -37.98 3.38 10.69
CA ALA A 290 -38.99 2.61 9.97
C ALA A 290 -39.77 1.66 10.90
N LYS A 291 -39.10 1.08 11.90
CA LYS A 291 -39.72 0.17 12.86
C LYS A 291 -40.48 0.85 14.00
N ASN A 292 -40.05 2.03 14.45
CA ASN A 292 -40.52 2.61 15.71
C ASN A 292 -41.26 3.95 15.56
N ALA A 293 -41.28 4.57 14.37
CA ALA A 293 -42.02 5.81 14.16
C ALA A 293 -43.52 5.56 14.25
N VAL A 294 -44.22 6.32 15.11
CA VAL A 294 -45.68 6.29 15.25
C VAL A 294 -46.30 7.61 14.76
N PRO A 295 -47.53 7.60 14.23
CA PRO A 295 -48.24 8.83 13.86
C PRO A 295 -48.37 9.78 15.03
N LYS A 296 -48.38 11.08 14.72
CA LYS A 296 -48.59 12.14 15.71
C LYS A 296 -50.07 12.33 16.00
#